data_AF-A0A4S8J190-F1
#
_entry.id   AF-A0A4S8J190-F1
#
_cell.length_a   1.000
_cell.length_b   1.000
_cell.length_c   1.000
_cell.angle_alpha   90.00
_cell.angle_beta   90.00
_cell.angle_gamma   90.00
#
_symmetry.space_group_name_H-M   'P 1'
#
loop_
_entity.id
_entity.type
_entity.pdbx_description
1 polymer ?
#
loop_
_entity_poly.entity_id
_entity_poly.type
_entity_poly.pdbx_seq_one_letter_code
_entity_poly.pdbx_strand_id
1 'polypeptide(L)'
;MVVGLMFSSVTERFFMELNTRRIDTSVARSETLSIINGMRYLKLGVKTEGGLNASASFVAKANPLNRTPHKRKSELYHALCNMLSSILAPLAESGKGHWPPLGVESALALWYEAVARIRGQLMHWMEKQNKHITVGFPLVTLLLCLGDPQAFNTNFGPHMELLYKNLKDKNHRSMALDCLHRVVKFYLNVYADFQPKNQVWDYLYSVTAQLLTVLKKGLLTQDVQHDKLVEFCATLAESNLDFTMNHMILELLKPDSLSEAKVIGLRALLAIVMSPSNQQFSLEVFHVHGIGHYVPKVKSAIESIIRSCNKAYSQALLTSPKSTIEYAIY
;
A
#
# COMPACT_ATOMS: atom_id res chain seq x y z
N MET A 1 -4.85 29.97 14.17
CA MET A 1 -5.31 29.81 15.57
C MET A 1 -6.54 28.93 15.72
N VAL A 2 -7.63 29.17 14.96
CA VAL A 2 -8.91 28.42 15.09
C VAL A 2 -8.81 26.90 14.80
N VAL A 3 -8.02 26.49 13.81
CA VAL A 3 -7.83 25.06 13.48
C VAL A 3 -7.06 24.31 14.59
N GLY A 4 -6.13 24.96 15.28
CA GLY A 4 -5.36 24.37 16.38
C GLY A 4 -6.18 24.15 17.65
N LEU A 5 -7.10 25.08 17.96
CA LEU A 5 -8.01 24.98 19.12
C LEU A 5 -9.05 23.86 18.96
N MET A 6 -9.52 23.61 17.74
CA MET A 6 -10.41 22.49 17.45
C MET A 6 -9.70 21.14 17.60
N PHE A 7 -8.44 21.05 17.15
CA PHE A 7 -7.65 19.81 17.24
C PHE A 7 -7.38 19.39 18.69
N SER A 8 -6.99 20.34 19.55
CA SER A 8 -6.73 20.06 20.98
C SER A 8 -8.01 19.62 21.68
N SER A 9 -9.12 20.34 21.51
CA SER A 9 -10.40 20.03 22.14
C SER A 9 -10.94 18.64 21.72
N VAL A 10 -10.88 18.31 20.43
CA VAL A 10 -11.31 16.99 19.92
C VAL A 10 -10.42 15.88 20.48
N THR A 11 -9.10 16.10 20.51
CA THR A 11 -8.13 15.13 21.02
C THR A 11 -8.30 14.87 22.52
N GLU A 12 -8.48 15.92 23.31
CA GLU A 12 -8.72 15.83 24.75
C GLU A 12 -10.03 15.10 25.04
N ARG A 13 -11.12 15.49 24.35
CA ARG A 13 -12.41 14.81 24.51
C ARG A 13 -12.32 13.33 24.14
N PHE A 14 -11.63 13.01 23.06
CA PHE A 14 -11.42 11.63 22.63
C PHE A 14 -10.72 10.80 23.70
N PHE A 15 -9.58 11.25 24.21
CA PHE A 15 -8.85 10.50 25.24
C PHE A 15 -9.58 10.44 26.58
N MET A 16 -10.33 11.49 26.94
CA MET A 16 -11.20 11.48 28.12
C MET A 16 -12.26 10.38 27.99
N GLU A 17 -13.05 10.39 26.91
CA GLU A 17 -14.08 9.36 26.65
C GLU A 17 -13.49 7.95 26.68
N LEU A 18 -12.34 7.78 26.04
CA LEU A 18 -11.67 6.50 26.01
C LEU A 18 -11.14 6.04 27.37
N ASN A 19 -10.76 6.96 28.27
CA ASN A 19 -10.24 6.61 29.61
C ASN A 19 -11.36 6.40 30.63
N THR A 20 -12.46 7.14 30.52
CA THR A 20 -13.59 7.05 31.46
C THR A 20 -14.44 5.80 31.25
N ARG A 21 -14.49 5.27 30.02
CA ARG A 21 -15.33 4.11 29.69
C ARG A 21 -14.70 2.80 30.18
N ARG A 22 -15.34 2.18 31.18
CA ARG A 22 -15.05 0.79 31.59
C ARG A 22 -15.64 -0.16 30.55
N ILE A 23 -14.77 -0.81 29.77
CA ILE A 23 -15.12 -1.69 28.62
C ILE A 23 -15.61 -3.07 29.08
N ASP A 24 -16.20 -3.14 30.28
CA ASP A 24 -16.61 -4.40 30.90
C ASP A 24 -17.94 -4.93 30.36
N THR A 25 -18.77 -4.04 29.80
CA THR A 25 -20.07 -4.39 29.19
C THR A 25 -20.00 -4.38 27.65
N SER A 26 -20.89 -5.13 26.99
CA SER A 26 -20.93 -5.17 25.52
C SER A 26 -21.28 -3.82 24.91
N VAL A 27 -22.20 -3.07 25.54
CA VAL A 27 -22.64 -1.74 25.09
C VAL A 27 -21.50 -0.74 25.19
N ALA A 28 -20.85 -0.61 26.35
CA ALA A 28 -19.73 0.33 26.53
C ALA A 28 -18.57 0.03 25.57
N ARG A 29 -18.35 -1.26 25.25
CA ARG A 29 -17.38 -1.68 24.23
C ARG A 29 -17.77 -1.23 22.82
N SER A 30 -19.01 -1.48 22.41
CA SER A 30 -19.50 -1.06 21.09
C SER A 30 -19.42 0.46 20.91
N GLU A 31 -19.78 1.23 21.93
CA GLU A 31 -19.65 2.69 21.94
C GLU A 31 -18.17 3.13 21.84
N THR A 32 -17.29 2.49 22.61
CA THR A 32 -15.84 2.77 22.56
C THR A 32 -15.27 2.50 21.17
N LEU A 33 -15.64 1.38 20.55
CA LEU A 33 -15.22 1.05 19.18
C LEU A 33 -15.76 2.08 18.16
N SER A 34 -17.00 2.54 18.35
CA SER A 34 -17.61 3.57 17.49
C SER A 34 -16.86 4.91 17.60
N ILE A 35 -16.47 5.30 18.82
CA ILE A 35 -15.66 6.52 19.05
C ILE A 35 -14.31 6.41 18.34
N ILE A 36 -13.61 5.28 18.46
CA ILE A 36 -12.33 5.06 17.77
C ILE A 36 -12.50 5.12 16.25
N ASN A 37 -13.54 4.47 15.72
CA ASN A 37 -13.80 4.48 14.29
C ASN A 37 -14.16 5.88 13.77
N GLY A 38 -14.82 6.71 14.57
CA GLY A 38 -15.14 8.10 14.22
C GLY A 38 -13.90 8.99 14.03
N MET A 39 -12.80 8.66 14.71
CA MET A 39 -11.55 9.43 14.65
C MET A 39 -10.70 9.14 13.40
N ARG A 40 -11.05 8.16 12.57
CA ARG A 40 -10.25 7.76 11.39
C ARG A 40 -10.02 8.86 10.36
N TYR A 41 -10.79 9.94 10.41
CA TYR A 41 -10.70 11.10 9.52
C TYR A 41 -10.00 12.32 10.15
N LEU A 42 -9.45 12.17 11.36
CA LEU A 42 -8.68 13.23 11.99
C LEU A 42 -7.48 13.58 11.10
N LYS A 43 -7.33 14.87 10.80
CA LYS A 43 -6.19 15.39 10.03
C LYS A 43 -5.11 15.89 10.97
N LEU A 44 -3.89 15.39 10.81
CA LEU A 44 -2.73 15.83 11.59
C LEU A 44 -2.15 17.12 11.02
N GLY A 45 -1.74 18.02 11.90
CA GLY A 45 -0.98 19.20 11.51
C GLY A 45 0.51 18.88 11.48
N VAL A 46 1.16 18.93 10.32
CA VAL A 46 2.60 18.60 10.19
C VAL A 46 3.47 19.74 9.69
N LYS A 47 2.85 20.85 9.24
CA LYS A 47 3.56 21.97 8.59
C LYS A 47 4.12 23.02 9.54
N THR A 48 3.73 22.99 10.81
CA THR A 48 4.11 23.98 11.82
C THR A 48 4.57 23.26 13.07
N GLU A 49 5.50 23.84 13.81
CA GLU A 49 6.07 23.24 15.01
C GLU A 49 4.98 22.89 16.04
N GLY A 50 4.09 23.83 16.35
CA GLY A 50 2.97 23.59 17.28
C GLY A 50 1.99 22.52 16.79
N GLY A 51 1.69 22.50 15.49
CA GLY A 51 0.83 21.47 14.91
C GLY A 51 1.46 20.07 14.98
N LEU A 52 2.75 19.97 14.66
CA LEU A 52 3.47 18.71 14.66
C LEU A 52 3.68 18.19 16.07
N ASN A 53 3.96 19.07 17.05
CA ASN A 53 4.01 18.72 18.47
C ASN A 53 2.67 18.15 18.97
N ALA A 54 1.55 18.81 18.63
CA ALA A 54 0.22 18.32 18.98
C ALA A 54 -0.07 16.95 18.32
N SER A 55 0.34 16.78 17.06
CA SER A 55 0.18 15.53 16.31
C SER A 55 1.04 14.40 16.90
N ALA A 56 2.30 14.68 17.26
CA ALA A 56 3.19 13.73 17.92
C ALA A 56 2.63 13.30 19.28
N SER A 57 2.10 14.24 20.07
CA SER A 57 1.42 13.95 21.35
C SER A 57 0.19 13.06 21.14
N PHE A 58 -0.64 13.36 20.14
CA PHE A 58 -1.78 12.51 19.78
C PHE A 58 -1.35 11.09 19.42
N VAL A 59 -0.40 10.94 18.49
CA VAL A 59 0.11 9.62 18.04
C VAL A 59 0.68 8.83 19.22
N ALA A 60 1.50 9.47 20.07
CA ALA A 60 2.06 8.85 21.26
C ALA A 60 0.98 8.33 22.24
N LYS A 61 -0.07 9.11 22.49
CA LYS A 61 -1.18 8.75 23.38
C LYS A 61 -2.10 7.68 22.75
N ALA A 62 -2.27 7.72 21.43
CA ALA A 62 -3.10 6.79 20.65
C ALA A 62 -2.44 5.42 20.40
N ASN A 63 -1.20 5.20 20.88
CA ASN A 63 -0.52 3.92 20.78
C ASN A 63 -1.46 2.76 21.17
N PRO A 64 -1.73 1.80 20.26
CA PRO A 64 -2.69 0.72 20.49
C PRO A 64 -2.40 -0.08 21.75
N LEU A 65 -1.13 -0.19 22.16
CA LEU A 65 -0.68 -1.05 23.25
C LEU A 65 -0.46 -0.33 24.59
N ASN A 66 -0.71 0.99 24.68
CA ASN A 66 -0.59 1.73 25.94
C ASN A 66 -1.62 1.29 26.99
N ARG A 67 -2.69 0.60 26.57
CA ARG A 67 -3.82 0.23 27.43
C ARG A 67 -3.79 -1.26 27.69
N THR A 68 -3.75 -1.67 28.96
CA THR A 68 -3.94 -3.07 29.32
C THR A 68 -5.42 -3.45 29.09
N PRO A 69 -5.74 -4.48 28.29
CA PRO A 69 -7.12 -4.87 28.09
C PRO A 69 -7.57 -5.61 29.34
N HIS A 70 -8.68 -5.19 29.95
CA HIS A 70 -9.19 -5.86 31.13
C HIS A 70 -9.59 -7.33 30.91
N LYS A 71 -9.79 -7.78 29.66
CA LYS A 71 -10.11 -9.19 29.34
C LYS A 71 -9.69 -9.55 27.91
N ARG A 72 -8.43 -9.91 27.65
CA ARG A 72 -7.91 -10.59 26.41
C ARG A 72 -8.63 -10.30 25.05
N LYS A 73 -9.15 -9.10 24.80
CA LYS A 73 -9.95 -8.77 23.60
C LYS A 73 -9.12 -7.84 22.72
N SER A 74 -8.66 -8.36 21.60
CA SER A 74 -7.81 -7.63 20.65
C SER A 74 -8.57 -6.63 19.78
N GLU A 75 -9.91 -6.64 19.81
CA GLU A 75 -10.75 -5.75 19.02
C GLU A 75 -10.42 -4.27 19.22
N LEU A 76 -10.15 -3.85 20.47
CA LEU A 76 -9.80 -2.47 20.77
C LEU A 76 -8.46 -2.08 20.14
N TYR A 77 -7.47 -2.96 20.22
CA TYR A 77 -6.16 -2.75 19.61
C TYR A 77 -6.28 -2.71 18.09
N HIS A 78 -7.08 -3.61 17.52
CA HIS A 78 -7.33 -3.63 16.08
C HIS A 78 -8.02 -2.34 15.61
N ALA A 79 -9.01 -1.84 16.36
CA ALA A 79 -9.66 -0.57 16.05
C ALA A 79 -8.67 0.61 16.12
N LEU A 80 -7.81 0.67 17.15
CA LEU A 80 -6.78 1.72 17.28
C LEU A 80 -5.74 1.63 16.15
N CYS A 81 -5.32 0.43 15.76
CA CYS A 81 -4.41 0.24 14.62
C CYS A 81 -5.03 0.74 13.31
N ASN A 82 -6.31 0.41 13.05
CA ASN A 82 -7.02 0.85 11.85
C ASN A 82 -7.24 2.37 11.84
N MET A 83 -7.61 2.95 12.99
CA MET A 83 -7.76 4.40 13.16
C MET A 83 -6.44 5.12 12.86
N LEU A 84 -5.34 4.72 13.50
CA LEU A 84 -4.03 5.33 13.25
C LEU A 84 -3.57 5.13 11.81
N SER A 85 -3.79 3.94 11.23
CA SER A 85 -3.45 3.71 9.82
C SER A 85 -4.19 4.67 8.89
N SER A 86 -5.47 4.92 9.16
CA SER A 86 -6.28 5.86 8.37
C SER A 86 -5.82 7.31 8.52
N ILE A 87 -5.43 7.71 9.73
CA ILE A 87 -4.95 9.07 10.02
C ILE A 87 -3.56 9.31 9.41
N LEU A 88 -2.69 8.30 9.42
CA LEU A 88 -1.30 8.41 8.95
C LEU A 88 -1.16 8.23 7.44
N ALA A 89 -2.05 7.45 6.79
CA ALA A 89 -1.96 7.16 5.35
C ALA A 89 -1.84 8.42 4.47
N PRO A 90 -2.65 9.49 4.65
CA PRO A 90 -2.52 10.70 3.86
C PRO A 90 -1.14 11.35 3.93
N LEU A 91 -0.44 11.26 5.06
CA LEU A 91 0.90 11.83 5.22
C LEU A 91 1.95 11.05 4.40
N ALA A 92 1.88 9.72 4.43
CA ALA A 92 2.77 8.87 3.65
C ALA A 92 2.48 8.93 2.14
N GLU A 93 1.25 9.29 1.76
CA GLU A 93 0.78 9.31 0.37
C GLU A 93 0.82 10.72 -0.25
N SER A 94 1.30 11.74 0.47
CA SER A 94 1.30 13.17 0.05
C SER A 94 2.21 13.51 -1.16
N GLY A 95 2.85 12.54 -1.80
CA GLY A 95 3.70 12.73 -2.98
C GLY A 95 5.10 13.28 -2.66
N LYS A 96 5.92 13.48 -3.70
CA LYS A 96 7.32 13.94 -3.58
C LYS A 96 7.41 15.28 -2.82
N GLY A 97 8.42 15.41 -1.95
CA GLY A 97 8.75 16.66 -1.25
C GLY A 97 7.80 17.07 -0.11
N HIS A 98 6.82 16.24 0.27
CA HIS A 98 5.85 16.57 1.33
C HIS A 98 6.22 15.99 2.70
N TRP A 99 7.18 15.08 2.77
CA TRP A 99 7.70 14.49 3.99
C TRP A 99 9.22 14.24 3.87
N PRO A 100 10.00 14.48 4.94
CA PRO A 100 9.63 15.18 6.17
C PRO A 100 9.39 16.70 5.95
N PRO A 101 8.56 17.36 6.77
CA PRO A 101 8.44 18.82 6.75
C PRO A 101 9.74 19.51 7.19
N LEU A 102 10.05 20.65 6.57
CA LEU A 102 11.23 21.48 6.86
C LEU A 102 10.91 22.55 7.90
N GLY A 103 11.91 22.97 8.69
CA GLY A 103 11.79 24.10 9.64
C GLY A 103 11.00 23.77 10.92
N VAL A 104 10.89 22.48 11.25
CA VAL A 104 10.17 21.96 12.43
C VAL A 104 10.96 20.86 13.15
N GLU A 105 12.29 20.92 13.11
CA GLU A 105 13.22 19.84 13.46
C GLU A 105 13.04 19.35 14.92
N SER A 106 12.80 20.26 15.87
CA SER A 106 12.54 19.90 17.27
C SER A 106 11.26 19.08 17.45
N ALA A 107 10.17 19.51 16.80
CA ALA A 107 8.90 18.79 16.82
C ALA A 107 8.98 17.44 16.07
N LEU A 108 9.84 17.38 15.05
CA LEU A 108 10.11 16.17 14.28
C LEU A 108 10.80 15.10 15.14
N ALA A 109 11.71 15.49 16.03
CA ALA A 109 12.36 14.56 16.96
C ALA A 109 11.34 13.87 17.89
N LEU A 110 10.37 14.62 18.43
CA LEU A 110 9.29 14.07 19.27
C LEU A 110 8.37 13.14 18.46
N TRP A 111 8.09 13.49 17.21
CA TRP A 111 7.35 12.64 16.29
C TRP A 111 8.07 11.30 16.05
N TYR A 112 9.37 11.35 15.71
CA TYR A 112 10.18 10.16 15.45
C TYR A 112 10.27 9.25 16.67
N GLU A 113 10.44 9.80 17.87
CA GLU A 113 10.43 9.02 19.10
C GLU A 113 9.10 8.28 19.31
N ALA A 114 7.97 8.98 19.13
CA ALA A 114 6.64 8.39 19.27
C ALA A 114 6.43 7.25 18.26
N VAL A 115 6.75 7.50 16.99
CA VAL A 115 6.58 6.55 15.89
C VAL A 115 7.47 5.32 16.07
N ALA A 116 8.74 5.51 16.42
CA ALA A 116 9.70 4.43 16.64
C ALA A 116 9.26 3.53 17.81
N ARG A 117 8.82 4.13 18.93
CA ARG A 117 8.32 3.40 20.11
C ARG A 117 7.12 2.54 19.75
N ILE A 118 6.11 3.10 19.08
CA ILE A 118 4.91 2.36 18.68
C ILE A 118 5.27 1.22 17.73
N ARG A 119 6.12 1.50 16.73
CA ARG A 119 6.55 0.48 15.76
C ARG A 119 7.22 -0.70 16.46
N GLY A 120 8.19 -0.45 17.34
CA GLY A 120 8.89 -1.51 18.06
C GLY A 120 7.96 -2.38 18.90
N GLN A 121 7.01 -1.78 19.61
CA GLN A 121 6.04 -2.51 20.42
C GLN A 121 5.07 -3.34 19.56
N LEU A 122 4.58 -2.80 18.44
CA LEU A 122 3.70 -3.53 17.53
C LEU A 122 4.39 -4.70 16.84
N MET A 123 5.66 -4.53 16.45
CA MET A 123 6.45 -5.62 15.87
C MET A 123 6.54 -6.80 16.84
N HIS A 124 6.89 -6.56 18.11
CA HIS A 124 6.92 -7.58 19.15
C HIS A 124 5.55 -8.21 19.43
N TRP A 125 4.49 -7.39 19.40
CA TRP A 125 3.13 -7.87 19.63
C TRP A 125 2.64 -8.83 18.54
N MET A 126 2.95 -8.54 17.28
CA MET A 126 2.62 -9.42 16.14
C MET A 126 3.47 -10.69 16.13
N GLU A 127 4.74 -10.61 16.50
CA GLU A 127 5.62 -11.78 16.60
C GLU A 127 5.10 -12.81 17.61
N LYS A 128 4.55 -12.34 18.74
CA LYS A 128 3.93 -13.23 19.74
C LYS A 128 2.61 -13.84 19.28
N GLN A 129 1.85 -13.17 18.43
CA GLN A 129 0.48 -13.54 18.09
C GLN A 129 0.14 -13.18 16.62
N ASN A 130 0.26 -14.17 15.74
CA ASN A 130 0.05 -14.01 14.30
C ASN A 130 -1.34 -13.46 13.91
N LYS A 131 -2.38 -13.66 14.73
CA LYS A 131 -3.73 -13.12 14.48
C LYS A 131 -3.79 -11.58 14.39
N HIS A 132 -2.70 -10.90 14.76
CA HIS A 132 -2.61 -9.44 14.69
C HIS A 132 -1.94 -8.94 13.41
N ILE A 133 -1.29 -9.80 12.63
CA ILE A 133 -0.50 -9.44 11.44
C ILE A 133 -1.31 -8.60 10.45
N THR A 134 -2.51 -9.04 10.08
CA THR A 134 -3.35 -8.36 9.07
C THR A 134 -3.70 -6.91 9.44
N VAL A 135 -3.73 -6.58 10.73
CA VAL A 135 -4.10 -5.24 11.21
C VAL A 135 -2.87 -4.44 11.66
N GLY A 136 -1.83 -5.10 12.16
CA GLY A 136 -0.63 -4.43 12.64
C GLY A 136 0.34 -4.03 11.52
N PHE A 137 0.50 -4.85 10.46
CA PHE A 137 1.41 -4.55 9.35
C PHE A 137 1.09 -3.25 8.59
N PRO A 138 -0.18 -2.92 8.30
CA PRO A 138 -0.53 -1.62 7.73
C PRO A 138 -0.01 -0.45 8.57
N LEU A 139 -0.18 -0.52 9.89
CA LEU A 139 0.28 0.53 10.80
C LEU A 139 1.81 0.56 10.90
N VAL A 140 2.50 -0.56 11.11
CA VAL A 140 3.97 -0.55 11.22
C VAL A 140 4.67 -0.13 9.93
N THR A 141 4.03 -0.37 8.78
CA THR A 141 4.51 0.11 7.48
C THR A 141 4.42 1.64 7.40
N LEU A 142 3.30 2.22 7.81
CA LEU A 142 3.15 3.69 7.89
C LEU A 142 4.10 4.33 8.90
N LEU A 143 4.27 3.69 10.07
CA LEU A 143 5.21 4.14 11.08
C LEU A 143 6.68 4.04 10.59
N LEU A 144 7.02 3.03 9.78
CA LEU A 144 8.33 2.98 9.15
C LEU A 144 8.52 4.18 8.20
N CYS A 145 7.56 4.40 7.30
CA CYS A 145 7.60 5.50 6.31
C CYS A 145 7.73 6.86 7.01
N LEU A 146 6.90 7.13 8.01
CA LEU A 146 6.85 8.40 8.72
C LEU A 146 7.87 8.49 9.87
N GLY A 147 8.82 7.56 9.94
CA GLY A 147 9.88 7.52 10.94
C GLY A 147 11.08 8.39 10.60
N ASP A 148 12.09 8.32 11.46
CA ASP A 148 13.38 8.96 11.24
C ASP A 148 14.06 8.44 9.94
N PRO A 149 14.70 9.29 9.13
CA PRO A 149 15.34 8.89 7.89
C PRO A 149 16.42 7.80 8.03
N GLN A 150 17.24 7.86 9.07
CA GLN A 150 18.25 6.83 9.32
C GLN A 150 17.57 5.51 9.69
N ALA A 151 16.57 5.57 10.57
CA ALA A 151 15.79 4.40 10.95
C ALA A 151 15.07 3.77 9.74
N PHE A 152 14.52 4.56 8.82
CA PHE A 152 13.93 4.06 7.59
C PHE A 152 14.96 3.28 6.76
N ASN A 153 16.10 3.89 6.46
CA ASN A 153 17.15 3.26 5.63
C ASN A 153 17.64 1.94 6.23
N THR A 154 17.82 1.87 7.56
CA THR A 154 18.22 0.64 8.24
C THR A 154 17.14 -0.45 8.21
N ASN A 155 15.87 -0.07 8.30
CA ASN A 155 14.76 -1.02 8.45
C ASN A 155 14.01 -1.34 7.15
N PHE A 156 14.24 -0.60 6.06
CA PHE A 156 13.53 -0.77 4.79
C PHE A 156 13.70 -2.19 4.23
N GLY A 157 14.94 -2.64 4.03
CA GLY A 157 15.24 -4.00 3.55
C GLY A 157 14.62 -5.11 4.41
N PRO A 158 14.89 -5.16 5.73
CA PRO A 158 14.27 -6.14 6.63
C PRO A 158 12.73 -6.12 6.60
N HIS A 159 12.12 -4.95 6.48
CA HIS A 159 10.67 -4.82 6.38
C HIS A 159 10.12 -5.39 5.06
N MET A 160 10.82 -5.15 3.94
CA MET A 160 10.48 -5.74 2.64
C MET A 160 10.51 -7.27 2.70
N GLU A 161 11.52 -7.87 3.33
CA GLU A 161 11.62 -9.33 3.48
C GLU A 161 10.45 -9.93 4.28
N LEU A 162 10.03 -9.26 5.36
CA LEU A 162 8.85 -9.66 6.12
C LEU A 162 7.57 -9.58 5.28
N LEU A 163 7.44 -8.54 4.46
CA LEU A 163 6.32 -8.40 3.55
C LEU A 163 6.34 -9.46 2.44
N TYR A 164 7.49 -9.82 1.89
CA TYR A 164 7.62 -10.92 0.92
C TYR A 164 7.22 -12.27 1.51
N LYS A 165 7.54 -12.52 2.78
CA LYS A 165 7.06 -13.70 3.51
C LYS A 165 5.53 -13.69 3.62
N ASN A 166 4.95 -12.57 4.04
CA ASN A 166 3.50 -12.44 4.18
C ASN A 166 2.75 -12.47 2.84
N LEU A 167 3.37 -12.02 1.75
CA LEU A 167 2.81 -12.09 0.39
C LEU A 167 2.59 -13.55 -0.05
N LYS A 168 3.42 -14.48 0.43
CA LYS A 168 3.29 -15.92 0.13
C LYS A 168 2.19 -16.58 0.96
N ASP A 169 1.81 -16.00 2.11
CA ASP A 169 0.76 -16.52 2.99
C ASP A 169 -0.65 -16.14 2.49
N LYS A 170 -1.54 -17.12 2.33
CA LYS A 170 -2.90 -16.90 1.81
C LYS A 170 -3.74 -15.95 2.66
N ASN A 171 -3.51 -15.90 3.97
CA ASN A 171 -4.30 -15.09 4.91
C ASN A 171 -3.78 -13.65 4.98
N HIS A 172 -2.54 -13.40 4.59
CA HIS A 172 -1.89 -12.10 4.71
C HIS A 172 -1.60 -11.44 3.35
N ARG A 173 -1.74 -12.18 2.25
CA ARG A 173 -1.33 -11.75 0.90
C ARG A 173 -1.86 -10.39 0.46
N SER A 174 -3.16 -10.16 0.58
CA SER A 174 -3.76 -8.88 0.16
C SER A 174 -3.19 -7.72 0.97
N MET A 175 -3.13 -7.88 2.30
CA MET A 175 -2.52 -6.89 3.19
C MET A 175 -1.03 -6.65 2.86
N ALA A 176 -0.27 -7.71 2.60
CA ALA A 176 1.15 -7.61 2.27
C ALA A 176 1.37 -6.89 0.95
N LEU A 177 0.52 -7.14 -0.05
CA LEU A 177 0.53 -6.45 -1.34
C LEU A 177 0.27 -4.94 -1.15
N ASP A 178 -0.73 -4.58 -0.36
CA ASP A 178 -1.03 -3.18 -0.03
C ASP A 178 0.15 -2.49 0.67
N CYS A 179 0.76 -3.17 1.65
CA CYS A 179 1.89 -2.63 2.40
C CYS A 179 3.17 -2.51 1.54
N LEU A 180 3.43 -3.48 0.65
CA LEU A 180 4.55 -3.43 -0.30
C LEU A 180 4.40 -2.23 -1.23
N HIS A 181 3.21 -2.07 -1.82
CA HIS A 181 2.96 -0.94 -2.70
C HIS A 181 3.17 0.39 -1.97
N ARG A 182 2.63 0.52 -0.76
CA ARG A 182 2.78 1.74 0.05
C ARG A 182 4.24 2.06 0.37
N VAL A 183 5.01 1.11 0.89
CA VAL A 183 6.39 1.38 1.31
C VAL A 183 7.31 1.65 0.10
N VAL A 184 7.07 0.97 -1.03
CA VAL A 184 7.82 1.24 -2.27
C VAL A 184 7.45 2.62 -2.82
N LYS A 185 6.16 2.98 -2.87
CA LYS A 185 5.73 4.32 -3.28
C LYS A 185 6.37 5.41 -2.42
N PHE A 186 6.40 5.20 -1.11
CA PHE A 186 7.06 6.13 -0.18
C PHE A 186 8.57 6.23 -0.45
N TYR A 187 9.25 5.10 -0.60
CA TYR A 187 10.67 5.05 -0.95
C TYR A 187 10.99 5.84 -2.24
N LEU A 188 10.22 5.62 -3.29
CA LEU A 188 10.40 6.29 -4.58
C LEU A 188 10.13 7.79 -4.49
N ASN A 189 9.21 8.21 -3.62
CA ASN A 189 8.86 9.62 -3.47
C ASN A 189 9.80 10.43 -2.56
N VAL A 190 10.41 9.77 -1.57
CA VAL A 190 11.15 10.46 -0.50
C VAL A 190 12.64 10.20 -0.56
N TYR A 191 13.07 8.99 -0.93
CA TYR A 191 14.47 8.58 -0.80
C TYR A 191 15.16 8.28 -2.13
N ALA A 192 14.46 7.78 -3.14
CA ALA A 192 15.10 7.27 -4.36
C ALA A 192 15.95 8.33 -5.09
N ASP A 193 15.52 9.59 -5.10
CA ASP A 193 16.26 10.69 -5.75
C ASP A 193 17.62 10.99 -5.08
N PHE A 194 17.81 10.53 -3.83
CA PHE A 194 19.04 10.71 -3.04
C PHE A 194 19.90 9.43 -2.97
N GLN A 195 19.52 8.37 -3.68
CA GLN A 195 20.20 7.07 -3.65
C GLN A 195 20.93 6.79 -4.97
N PRO A 196 22.00 5.98 -4.96
CA PRO A 196 22.63 5.50 -6.19
C PRO A 196 21.62 4.81 -7.11
N LYS A 197 21.63 5.15 -8.41
CA LYS A 197 20.65 4.63 -9.38
C LYS A 197 20.61 3.10 -9.45
N ASN A 198 21.76 2.45 -9.33
CA ASN A 198 21.88 0.98 -9.29
C ASN A 198 21.19 0.40 -8.04
N GLN A 199 21.33 1.05 -6.89
CA GLN A 199 20.67 0.60 -5.65
C GLN A 199 19.13 0.73 -5.76
N VAL A 200 18.63 1.83 -6.32
CA VAL A 200 17.20 2.00 -6.59
C VAL A 200 16.71 0.89 -7.53
N TRP A 201 17.46 0.64 -8.61
CA TRP A 201 17.15 -0.41 -9.57
C TRP A 201 17.10 -1.80 -8.93
N ASP A 202 18.07 -2.15 -8.08
CA ASP A 202 18.11 -3.45 -7.38
C ASP A 202 16.87 -3.67 -6.49
N TYR A 203 16.41 -2.62 -5.80
CA TYR A 203 15.16 -2.70 -5.02
C TYR A 203 13.93 -2.88 -5.92
N LEU A 204 13.84 -2.12 -7.01
CA LEU A 204 12.74 -2.25 -7.98
C LEU A 204 12.72 -3.66 -8.60
N TYR A 205 13.89 -4.19 -8.94
CA TYR A 205 14.04 -5.54 -9.48
C TYR A 205 13.62 -6.60 -8.46
N SER A 206 14.08 -6.47 -7.21
CA SER A 206 13.72 -7.38 -6.12
C SER A 206 12.21 -7.46 -5.90
N VAL A 207 11.53 -6.31 -5.76
CA VAL A 207 10.07 -6.31 -5.54
C VAL A 207 9.32 -6.87 -6.76
N THR A 208 9.72 -6.49 -7.97
CA THR A 208 9.12 -6.96 -9.22
C THR A 208 9.26 -8.47 -9.36
N ALA A 209 10.44 -9.03 -9.05
CA ALA A 209 10.68 -10.47 -9.08
C ALA A 209 9.80 -11.24 -8.08
N GLN A 210 9.57 -10.70 -6.88
CA GLN A 210 8.66 -11.32 -5.91
C GLN A 210 7.20 -11.27 -6.38
N LEU A 211 6.75 -10.15 -6.94
CA LEU A 211 5.39 -10.01 -7.49
C LEU A 211 5.16 -10.99 -8.66
N LEU A 212 6.10 -11.06 -9.60
CA LEU A 212 6.03 -12.01 -10.72
C LEU A 212 6.06 -13.46 -10.24
N THR A 213 6.83 -13.77 -9.19
CA THR A 213 6.88 -15.11 -8.61
C THR A 213 5.53 -15.54 -8.04
N VAL A 214 4.82 -14.66 -7.33
CA VAL A 214 3.50 -15.00 -6.77
C VAL A 214 2.42 -15.09 -7.85
N LEU A 215 2.52 -14.26 -8.91
CA LEU A 215 1.64 -14.36 -10.08
C LEU A 215 1.84 -15.66 -10.85
N LYS A 216 3.09 -16.04 -11.15
CA LYS A 216 3.42 -17.30 -11.84
C LYS A 216 2.93 -18.53 -11.08
N LYS A 217 2.83 -18.44 -9.75
CA LYS A 217 2.29 -19.49 -8.87
C LYS A 217 0.75 -19.48 -8.75
N GLY A 218 0.05 -18.57 -9.44
CA GLY A 218 -1.41 -18.46 -9.37
C GLY A 218 -1.93 -18.02 -8.00
N LEU A 219 -1.14 -17.28 -7.23
CA LEU A 219 -1.49 -16.92 -5.84
C LEU A 219 -2.37 -15.67 -5.73
N LEU A 220 -2.50 -14.89 -6.80
CA LEU A 220 -3.27 -13.64 -6.83
C LEU A 220 -4.48 -13.80 -7.77
N THR A 221 -5.60 -14.20 -7.21
CA THR A 221 -6.82 -14.57 -7.96
C THR A 221 -7.98 -13.61 -7.78
N GLN A 222 -7.88 -12.66 -6.85
CA GLN A 222 -8.96 -11.74 -6.53
C GLN A 222 -8.83 -10.43 -7.33
N ASP A 223 -9.94 -9.91 -7.85
CA ASP A 223 -9.95 -8.64 -8.61
C ASP A 223 -9.33 -7.48 -7.83
N VAL A 224 -9.60 -7.37 -6.53
CA VAL A 224 -9.01 -6.33 -5.67
C VAL A 224 -7.48 -6.42 -5.63
N GLN A 225 -6.90 -7.63 -5.70
CA GLN A 225 -5.45 -7.82 -5.78
C GLN A 225 -4.91 -7.41 -7.15
N HIS A 226 -5.68 -7.67 -8.22
CA HIS A 226 -5.32 -7.26 -9.58
C HIS A 226 -5.35 -5.74 -9.71
N ASP A 227 -6.39 -5.09 -9.19
CA ASP A 227 -6.51 -3.62 -9.12
C ASP A 227 -5.30 -3.01 -8.42
N LYS A 228 -4.91 -3.61 -7.29
CA LYS A 228 -3.75 -3.14 -6.54
C LYS A 228 -2.44 -3.32 -7.28
N LEU A 229 -2.27 -4.43 -8.00
CA LEU A 229 -1.09 -4.63 -8.85
C LEU A 229 -1.04 -3.66 -10.03
N VAL A 230 -2.19 -3.30 -10.61
CA VAL A 230 -2.27 -2.28 -11.66
C VAL A 230 -1.80 -0.92 -11.11
N GLU A 231 -2.27 -0.53 -9.92
CA GLU A 231 -1.82 0.69 -9.23
C GLU A 231 -0.31 0.65 -8.91
N PHE A 232 0.19 -0.52 -8.51
CA PHE A 232 1.61 -0.73 -8.25
C PHE A 232 2.43 -0.56 -9.54
N CYS A 233 2.02 -1.17 -10.65
CA CYS A 233 2.70 -1.00 -11.94
C CYS A 233 2.73 0.48 -12.39
N ALA A 234 1.62 1.21 -12.21
CA ALA A 234 1.58 2.64 -12.52
C ALA A 234 2.58 3.43 -11.66
N THR A 235 2.68 3.13 -10.36
CA THR A 235 3.65 3.76 -9.46
C THR A 235 5.10 3.48 -9.88
N LEU A 236 5.40 2.24 -10.30
CA LEU A 236 6.73 1.90 -10.83
C LEU A 236 7.03 2.67 -12.11
N ALA A 237 6.04 2.78 -13.00
CA ALA A 237 6.17 3.49 -14.27
C ALA A 237 6.39 5.00 -14.10
N GLU A 238 5.71 5.63 -13.13
CA GLU A 238 5.93 7.03 -12.75
C GLU A 238 7.38 7.29 -12.31
N SER A 239 8.03 6.31 -11.67
CA SER A 239 9.42 6.44 -11.24
C SER A 239 10.43 6.05 -12.32
N ASN A 240 10.19 4.96 -13.04
CA ASN A 240 11.07 4.45 -14.09
C ASN A 240 10.27 3.62 -15.10
N LEU A 241 9.86 4.28 -16.18
CA LEU A 241 9.02 3.70 -17.21
C LEU A 241 9.74 2.61 -18.02
N ASP A 242 11.02 2.81 -18.38
CA ASP A 242 11.83 1.81 -19.11
C ASP A 242 11.98 0.51 -18.30
N PHE A 243 12.33 0.65 -17.01
CA PHE A 243 12.39 -0.48 -16.09
C PHE A 243 11.05 -1.22 -16.03
N THR A 244 9.96 -0.48 -15.85
CA THR A 244 8.62 -1.07 -15.68
C THR A 244 8.17 -1.78 -16.95
N MET A 245 8.43 -1.22 -18.12
CA MET A 245 8.13 -1.86 -19.39
C MET A 245 8.91 -3.17 -19.56
N ASN A 246 10.23 -3.16 -19.35
CA ASN A 246 11.08 -4.33 -19.53
C ASN A 246 10.84 -5.43 -18.49
N HIS A 247 10.76 -5.07 -17.21
CA HIS A 247 10.82 -6.02 -16.10
C HIS A 247 9.47 -6.37 -15.49
N MET A 248 8.41 -5.63 -15.80
CA MET A 248 7.06 -5.91 -15.30
C MET A 248 6.07 -6.11 -16.45
N ILE A 249 5.80 -5.09 -17.26
CA ILE A 249 4.73 -5.14 -18.27
C ILE A 249 4.98 -6.23 -19.31
N LEU A 250 6.16 -6.26 -19.93
CA LEU A 250 6.45 -7.29 -20.94
C LEU A 250 6.52 -8.70 -20.35
N GLU A 251 6.96 -8.86 -19.09
CA GLU A 251 6.93 -10.14 -18.40
C GLU A 251 5.49 -10.64 -18.17
N LEU A 252 4.58 -9.75 -17.77
CA LEU A 252 3.15 -10.08 -17.59
C LEU A 252 2.47 -10.49 -18.90
N LEU A 253 2.90 -9.90 -20.02
CA LEU A 253 2.30 -10.13 -21.34
C LEU A 253 2.93 -11.29 -22.13
N LYS A 254 3.90 -12.02 -21.57
CA LYS A 254 4.51 -13.16 -22.26
C LYS A 254 3.49 -14.25 -22.60
N PRO A 255 3.70 -15.02 -23.69
CA PRO A 255 2.77 -16.08 -24.10
C PRO A 255 2.52 -17.15 -23.02
N ASP A 256 3.53 -17.48 -22.23
CA ASP A 256 3.52 -18.47 -21.15
C ASP A 256 2.94 -17.94 -19.81
N SER A 257 2.69 -16.63 -19.71
CA SER A 257 2.07 -16.04 -18.52
C SER A 257 0.61 -16.49 -18.36
N LEU A 258 0.18 -16.62 -17.09
CA LEU A 258 -1.21 -16.93 -16.74
C LEU A 258 -2.19 -15.85 -17.24
N SER A 259 -3.46 -16.22 -17.38
CA SER A 259 -4.51 -15.30 -17.84
C SER A 259 -4.63 -14.07 -16.94
N GLU A 260 -4.56 -14.25 -15.62
CA GLU A 260 -4.60 -13.18 -14.63
C GLU A 260 -3.42 -12.22 -14.83
N ALA A 261 -2.21 -12.75 -15.04
CA ALA A 261 -1.03 -11.93 -15.30
C ALA A 261 -1.18 -11.09 -16.58
N LYS A 262 -1.71 -11.68 -17.65
CA LYS A 262 -2.00 -10.97 -18.91
C LYS A 262 -3.04 -9.86 -18.71
N VAL A 263 -4.12 -10.14 -17.99
CA VAL A 263 -5.15 -9.14 -17.66
C VAL A 263 -4.56 -7.98 -16.86
N ILE A 264 -3.77 -8.27 -15.82
CA ILE A 264 -3.07 -7.24 -15.04
C ILE A 264 -2.13 -6.42 -15.94
N GLY A 265 -1.33 -7.09 -16.78
CA GLY A 265 -0.39 -6.43 -17.69
C GLY A 265 -1.09 -5.49 -18.68
N LEU A 266 -2.21 -5.92 -19.26
CA LEU A 266 -3.01 -5.09 -20.18
C LEU A 266 -3.65 -3.90 -19.46
N ARG A 267 -4.21 -4.10 -18.26
CA ARG A 267 -4.82 -3.04 -17.45
C ARG A 267 -3.77 -2.03 -16.97
N ALA A 268 -2.59 -2.50 -16.56
CA ALA A 268 -1.46 -1.66 -16.19
C ALA A 268 -0.94 -0.85 -17.36
N LEU A 269 -0.76 -1.48 -18.52
CA LEU A 269 -0.38 -0.79 -19.75
C LEU A 269 -1.39 0.32 -20.10
N LEU A 270 -2.68 0.03 -20.02
CA LEU A 270 -3.73 1.03 -20.25
C LEU A 270 -3.64 2.19 -19.25
N ALA A 271 -3.48 1.89 -17.96
CA ALA A 271 -3.35 2.91 -16.91
C ALA A 271 -2.12 3.81 -17.13
N ILE A 272 -1.00 3.23 -17.56
CA ILE A 272 0.23 3.98 -17.87
C ILE A 272 0.02 4.91 -19.07
N VAL A 273 -0.61 4.42 -20.14
CA VAL A 273 -0.85 5.21 -21.36
C VAL A 273 -1.89 6.31 -21.12
N MET A 274 -2.95 6.03 -20.34
CA MET A 274 -4.05 6.96 -20.08
C MET A 274 -3.82 7.88 -18.87
N SER A 275 -2.63 7.87 -18.25
CA SER A 275 -2.36 8.69 -17.06
C SER A 275 -2.52 10.20 -17.35
N PRO A 276 -3.16 11.00 -16.47
CA PRO A 276 -3.39 12.44 -16.68
C PRO A 276 -2.11 13.27 -16.85
N SER A 277 -0.97 12.76 -16.36
CA SER A 277 0.36 13.34 -16.57
C SER A 277 0.77 13.33 -18.05
N ASN A 278 0.12 12.49 -18.86
CA ASN A 278 0.30 12.36 -20.30
C ASN A 278 -0.80 13.15 -21.01
N GLN A 279 -0.64 14.47 -21.16
CA GLN A 279 -1.63 15.37 -21.78
C GLN A 279 -1.86 15.15 -23.30
N GLN A 280 -1.47 14.02 -23.88
CA GLN A 280 -1.79 13.65 -25.27
C GLN A 280 -2.34 12.23 -25.33
N PHE A 281 -3.61 12.12 -25.72
CA PHE A 281 -4.31 10.87 -25.97
C PHE A 281 -3.76 10.17 -27.23
N SER A 282 -2.64 9.43 -27.15
CA SER A 282 -2.27 8.43 -28.17
C SER A 282 -1.03 7.62 -27.79
N LEU A 283 -0.68 6.64 -28.64
CA LEU A 283 0.61 5.93 -28.68
C LEU A 283 1.85 6.85 -28.71
N GLU A 284 1.67 8.17 -28.89
CA GLU A 284 2.72 9.18 -28.78
C GLU A 284 3.30 9.31 -27.37
N VAL A 285 2.60 8.87 -26.31
CA VAL A 285 3.16 8.80 -24.93
C VAL A 285 4.49 8.03 -24.93
N PHE A 286 4.57 6.95 -25.70
CA PHE A 286 5.80 6.18 -25.82
C PHE A 286 6.88 6.96 -26.57
N HIS A 287 6.52 7.74 -27.58
CA HIS A 287 7.50 8.56 -28.32
C HIS A 287 8.00 9.76 -27.52
N VAL A 288 7.12 10.43 -26.77
CA VAL A 288 7.45 11.59 -25.93
C VAL A 288 8.42 11.22 -24.80
N HIS A 289 8.28 10.01 -24.23
CA HIS A 289 9.20 9.52 -23.19
C HIS A 289 10.42 8.76 -23.75
N GLY A 290 10.67 8.78 -25.07
CA GLY A 290 11.83 8.11 -25.69
C GLY A 290 11.73 6.57 -25.74
N ILE A 291 10.55 6.01 -25.50
CA ILE A 291 10.30 4.58 -25.35
C ILE A 291 9.42 3.99 -26.48
N GLY A 292 9.29 4.70 -27.61
CA GLY A 292 8.55 4.24 -28.80
C GLY A 292 9.00 2.88 -29.31
N HIS A 293 10.22 2.47 -28.97
CA HIS A 293 10.79 1.18 -29.29
C HIS A 293 10.07 -0.02 -28.62
N TYR A 294 9.21 0.20 -27.61
CA TYR A 294 8.35 -0.87 -27.06
C TYR A 294 7.09 -1.11 -27.86
N VAL A 295 6.62 -0.14 -28.66
CA VAL A 295 5.36 -0.25 -29.41
C VAL A 295 5.30 -1.56 -30.23
N PRO A 296 6.34 -1.96 -30.98
CA PRO A 296 6.34 -3.24 -31.69
C PRO A 296 6.24 -4.47 -30.78
N LYS A 297 6.92 -4.44 -29.62
CA LYS A 297 6.92 -5.54 -28.64
C LYS A 297 5.54 -5.70 -28.00
N VAL A 298 4.94 -4.58 -27.60
CA VAL A 298 3.58 -4.52 -27.02
C VAL A 298 2.56 -4.99 -28.04
N LYS A 299 2.62 -4.50 -29.28
CA LYS A 299 1.72 -4.92 -30.36
C LYS A 299 1.82 -6.43 -30.60
N SER A 300 3.04 -6.96 -30.73
CA SER A 300 3.28 -8.39 -30.92
C SER A 300 2.72 -9.23 -29.76
N ALA A 301 2.87 -8.78 -28.52
CA ALA A 301 2.33 -9.45 -27.34
C ALA A 301 0.79 -9.47 -27.36
N ILE A 302 0.14 -8.33 -27.65
CA ILE A 302 -1.32 -8.23 -27.76
C ILE A 302 -1.85 -9.15 -28.86
N GLU A 303 -1.24 -9.12 -30.06
CA GLU A 303 -1.63 -10.00 -31.16
C GLU A 303 -1.49 -11.49 -30.79
N SER A 304 -0.42 -11.85 -30.07
CA SER A 304 -0.21 -13.21 -29.57
C SER A 304 -1.31 -13.64 -28.61
N ILE A 305 -1.71 -12.77 -27.69
CA ILE A 305 -2.81 -13.01 -26.75
C ILE A 305 -4.13 -13.21 -27.52
N ILE A 306 -4.46 -12.32 -28.47
CA ILE A 306 -5.68 -12.43 -29.29
C ILE A 306 -5.71 -13.75 -30.07
N ARG A 307 -4.60 -14.14 -30.71
CA ARG A 307 -4.50 -15.42 -31.42
C ARG A 307 -4.73 -16.62 -30.49
N SER A 308 -4.16 -16.59 -29.29
CA SER A 308 -4.36 -17.63 -28.27
C SER A 308 -5.82 -17.72 -27.82
N CYS A 309 -6.46 -16.58 -27.54
CA CYS A 309 -7.87 -16.51 -27.17
C CYS A 309 -8.79 -17.03 -28.29
N ASN A 310 -8.56 -16.63 -29.54
CA ASN A 310 -9.33 -17.11 -30.69
C ASN A 310 -9.20 -18.63 -30.86
N LYS A 311 -8.01 -19.19 -30.65
CA LYS A 311 -7.78 -20.63 -30.70
C LYS A 311 -8.55 -21.36 -29.59
N ALA A 312 -8.48 -20.85 -28.35
CA ALA A 312 -9.19 -21.44 -27.22
C ALA A 312 -10.71 -21.38 -27.40
N TYR A 313 -11.24 -20.25 -27.88
CA TYR A 313 -12.65 -20.07 -28.21
C TYR A 313 -13.11 -21.02 -29.32
N SER A 314 -12.36 -21.10 -30.42
CA SER A 314 -12.66 -22.02 -31.53
C SER A 314 -12.65 -23.49 -31.07
N GLN A 315 -11.71 -23.86 -30.20
CA GLN A 315 -11.65 -25.19 -29.63
C GLN A 315 -12.84 -25.48 -28.72
N ALA A 316 -13.24 -24.53 -27.88
CA ALA A 316 -14.42 -24.66 -27.01
C ALA A 316 -15.72 -24.83 -27.81
N LEU A 317 -15.87 -24.12 -28.95
CA LEU A 317 -17.00 -24.30 -29.86
C LEU A 317 -17.07 -25.72 -30.46
N LEU A 318 -15.92 -26.34 -30.73
CA LEU A 318 -15.83 -27.69 -31.30
C LEU A 318 -16.08 -28.80 -30.26
N THR A 319 -15.79 -28.53 -28.98
CA THR A 319 -15.88 -29.54 -27.91
C THR A 319 -17.12 -29.40 -27.02
N SER A 320 -17.88 -28.30 -27.13
CA SER A 320 -19.10 -28.10 -26.34
C SER A 320 -20.29 -28.90 -26.92
N PRO A 321 -21.02 -29.69 -26.11
CA PRO A 321 -22.26 -30.31 -26.56
C PRO A 321 -23.32 -29.24 -26.87
N LYS A 322 -24.08 -29.45 -27.96
CA LYS A 322 -25.06 -28.49 -28.51
C LYS A 322 -26.11 -27.95 -27.53
N SER A 323 -26.27 -28.52 -26.34
CA SER A 323 -27.29 -28.14 -25.35
C SER A 323 -26.91 -26.99 -24.41
N THR A 324 -25.67 -26.49 -24.41
CA THR A 324 -25.22 -25.45 -23.46
C THR A 324 -25.13 -24.05 -24.07
N ILE A 325 -25.28 -23.93 -25.40
CA ILE A 325 -25.08 -22.66 -26.12
C ILE A 325 -26.34 -21.77 -26.11
N GLU A 326 -27.53 -22.32 -25.88
CA GLU A 326 -28.78 -21.54 -25.85
C GLU A 326 -29.01 -20.75 -24.54
N TYR A 327 -28.26 -21.01 -23.47
CA TYR A 327 -28.43 -20.32 -22.17
C TYR A 327 -27.39 -19.22 -21.89
N ALA A 328 -26.45 -18.96 -22.81
CA ALA A 328 -25.41 -17.95 -22.63
C ALA A 328 -25.70 -16.62 -23.35
N ILE A 329 -26.87 -16.51 -24.00
CA ILE A 329 -27.36 -15.27 -24.62
C ILE A 329 -28.72 -14.95 -24.01
N TYR A 330 -28.73 -14.45 -22.77
CA TYR A 330 -29.77 -13.57 -22.22
C TYR A 330 -29.18 -12.72 -21.10
#